data_AF-A0A836VCK1-F1
#
_entry.id   AF-A0A836VCK1-F1
#
_cell.length_a   1.000
_cell.length_b   1.000
_cell.length_c   1.000
_cell.angle_alpha   90.00
_cell.angle_beta   90.00
_cell.angle_gamma   90.00
#
_symmetry.space_group_name_H-M   'P 1'
#
loop_
_entity.id
_entity.type
_entity.pdbx_description
1 polymer ?
#
loop_
_entity_poly.entity_id
_entity_poly.type
_entity_poly.pdbx_seq_one_letter_code
_entity_poly.pdbx_strand_id
1 'polypeptide(L)'
;KAAMLDEEALELIFDDEYKHDKHAHRSRDLMDALIDIYKKDGQLDKAEKMARRKISLEVDAYGKDSRKVGLSYCVLADILGLKKQHKEAEKYFRSSLEILKHSKKTDPRDLNKAFSTYGHYLDQKGDKAGAKRLRDDENALNAELVDGLAGKDR
;
A
#
# COMPACT_ATOMS: atom_id res chain seq x y z
N LYS A 1 1.98 -27.76 6.85
CA LYS A 1 1.23 -28.19 5.65
C LYS A 1 0.62 -27.01 4.88
N ALA A 2 -0.06 -26.03 5.51
CA ALA A 2 -0.54 -24.82 4.80
C ALA A 2 0.60 -23.98 4.18
N ALA A 3 1.70 -23.75 4.90
CA ALA A 3 2.82 -22.94 4.40
C ALA A 3 3.60 -23.53 3.21
N MET A 4 3.49 -24.84 2.91
CA MET A 4 4.11 -25.42 1.70
C MET A 4 3.21 -25.24 0.47
N LEU A 5 1.89 -25.28 0.66
CA LEU A 5 0.94 -24.96 -0.41
C LEU A 5 1.05 -23.47 -0.83
N ASP A 6 1.49 -22.58 0.07
CA ASP A 6 1.65 -21.16 -0.21
C ASP A 6 2.77 -20.88 -1.24
N GLU A 7 3.97 -21.43 -1.07
CA GLU A 7 5.10 -21.18 -2.01
C GLU A 7 4.92 -21.94 -3.33
N GLU A 8 4.40 -23.18 -3.30
CA GLU A 8 4.17 -24.00 -4.50
C GLU A 8 3.03 -23.45 -5.37
N ALA A 9 1.93 -22.99 -4.76
CA ALA A 9 0.85 -22.33 -5.49
C ALA A 9 1.28 -20.96 -6.04
N LEU A 10 2.19 -20.26 -5.34
CA LEU A 10 2.78 -19.03 -5.85
C LEU A 10 3.70 -19.31 -7.05
N GLU A 11 4.60 -20.30 -6.98
CA GLU A 11 5.42 -20.72 -8.13
C GLU A 11 4.56 -21.09 -9.35
N LEU A 12 3.45 -21.82 -9.14
CA LEU A 12 2.49 -22.16 -10.20
C LEU A 12 1.76 -20.95 -10.81
N ILE A 13 1.60 -19.88 -10.04
CA ILE A 13 1.05 -18.59 -10.49
C ILE A 13 2.13 -17.71 -11.16
N PHE A 14 3.41 -18.04 -10.99
CA PHE A 14 4.55 -17.22 -11.43
C PHE A 14 5.32 -17.78 -12.63
N ASP A 15 4.84 -18.86 -13.23
CA ASP A 15 5.38 -19.34 -14.49
C ASP A 15 5.23 -18.26 -15.58
N ASP A 16 6.17 -18.19 -16.53
CA ASP A 16 6.31 -17.04 -17.46
C ASP A 16 5.06 -16.78 -18.33
N GLU A 17 4.17 -17.77 -18.48
CA GLU A 17 2.85 -17.64 -19.12
C GLU A 17 1.88 -16.72 -18.36
N TYR A 18 1.98 -16.60 -17.03
CA TYR A 18 1.00 -15.92 -16.19
C TYR A 18 1.10 -14.38 -16.18
N LYS A 19 2.21 -13.83 -16.68
CA LYS A 19 2.45 -12.38 -16.73
C LYS A 19 1.52 -11.65 -17.72
N HIS A 20 0.92 -12.35 -18.68
CA HIS A 20 0.15 -11.76 -19.78
C HIS A 20 -1.36 -12.02 -19.71
N ASP A 21 -1.88 -12.73 -18.70
CA ASP A 21 -3.27 -13.20 -18.69
C ASP A 21 -4.14 -12.62 -17.55
N LYS A 22 -5.47 -12.74 -17.72
CA LYS A 22 -6.55 -12.37 -16.79
C LYS A 22 -6.39 -12.94 -15.37
N HIS A 23 -5.54 -13.95 -15.20
CA HIS A 23 -5.23 -14.59 -13.93
C HIS A 23 -4.30 -13.77 -13.02
N ALA A 24 -3.57 -12.79 -13.56
CA ALA A 24 -2.67 -11.93 -12.79
C ALA A 24 -3.40 -11.06 -11.75
N HIS A 25 -4.70 -10.79 -11.93
CA HIS A 25 -5.51 -10.10 -10.90
C HIS A 25 -5.79 -10.99 -9.69
N ARG A 26 -6.20 -12.25 -9.91
CA ARG A 26 -6.43 -13.22 -8.83
C ARG A 26 -5.16 -13.48 -8.02
N SER A 27 -4.01 -13.52 -8.69
CA SER A 27 -2.69 -13.64 -8.06
C SER A 27 -2.42 -12.52 -7.04
N ARG A 28 -2.72 -11.27 -7.40
CA ARG A 28 -2.50 -10.11 -6.53
C ARG A 28 -3.48 -10.06 -5.35
N ASP A 29 -4.73 -10.41 -5.56
CA ASP A 29 -5.74 -10.48 -4.50
C ASP A 29 -5.38 -11.58 -3.47
N LEU A 30 -4.85 -12.71 -3.93
CA LEU A 30 -4.34 -13.77 -3.06
C LEU A 30 -3.12 -13.29 -2.25
N MET A 31 -2.21 -12.53 -2.85
CA MET A 31 -1.08 -11.93 -2.12
C MET A 31 -1.55 -10.99 -1.03
N ASP A 32 -2.58 -10.18 -1.26
CA ASP A 32 -3.14 -9.30 -0.24
C ASP A 32 -3.66 -10.11 0.96
N ALA A 33 -4.40 -11.19 0.69
CA ALA A 33 -4.88 -12.08 1.74
C ALA A 33 -3.74 -12.73 2.54
N LEU A 34 -2.69 -13.23 1.85
CA LEU A 34 -1.53 -13.85 2.49
C LEU A 34 -0.74 -12.85 3.34
N ILE A 35 -0.56 -11.61 2.85
CA ILE A 35 0.09 -10.55 3.61
C ILE A 35 -0.68 -10.28 4.91
N ASP A 36 -2.00 -10.17 4.84
CA ASP A 36 -2.84 -9.93 6.02
C ASP A 36 -2.82 -11.11 7.00
N ILE A 37 -2.81 -12.35 6.51
CA ILE A 37 -2.67 -13.55 7.35
C ILE A 37 -1.31 -13.54 8.04
N TYR A 38 -0.20 -13.36 7.30
CA TYR A 38 1.14 -13.33 7.88
C TYR A 38 1.33 -12.19 8.89
N LYS A 39 0.70 -11.03 8.68
CA LYS A 39 0.70 -9.94 9.66
C LYS A 39 -0.01 -10.33 10.95
N LYS A 40 -1.21 -10.93 10.86
CA LYS A 40 -1.99 -11.37 12.02
C LYS A 40 -1.28 -12.45 12.82
N ASP A 41 -0.57 -13.35 12.12
CA ASP A 41 0.22 -14.42 12.73
C ASP A 41 1.61 -13.95 13.23
N GLY A 42 1.94 -12.67 13.08
CA GLY A 42 3.22 -12.09 13.49
C GLY A 42 4.42 -12.52 12.63
N GLN A 43 4.19 -13.19 11.49
CA GLN A 43 5.21 -13.60 10.53
C GLN A 43 5.62 -12.43 9.62
N LEU A 44 6.11 -11.35 10.23
CA LEU A 44 6.34 -10.07 9.56
C LEU A 44 7.38 -10.14 8.43
N ASP A 45 8.39 -11.02 8.54
CA ASP A 45 9.38 -11.22 7.47
C ASP A 45 8.76 -11.82 6.20
N LYS A 46 7.81 -12.75 6.36
CA LYS A 46 7.09 -13.32 5.22
C LYS A 46 6.13 -12.31 4.61
N ALA A 47 5.42 -11.56 5.46
CA ALA A 47 4.56 -10.47 5.00
C ALA A 47 5.35 -9.44 4.18
N GLU A 48 6.54 -9.05 4.65
CA GLU A 48 7.41 -8.10 3.94
C GLU A 48 7.88 -8.66 2.60
N LYS A 49 8.39 -9.91 2.56
CA LYS A 49 8.82 -10.58 1.32
C LYS A 49 7.69 -10.59 0.30
N MET A 50 6.48 -10.93 0.74
CA MET A 50 5.30 -10.98 -0.13
C MET A 50 4.89 -9.59 -0.64
N ALA A 51 4.85 -8.59 0.25
CA ALA A 51 4.52 -7.22 -0.12
C ALA A 51 5.52 -6.63 -1.14
N ARG A 52 6.82 -6.85 -0.95
CA ARG A 52 7.86 -6.42 -1.91
C ARG A 52 7.71 -7.11 -3.26
N ARG A 53 7.39 -8.41 -3.27
CA ARG A 53 7.13 -9.14 -4.51
C ARG A 53 5.91 -8.59 -5.25
N LYS A 54 4.80 -8.38 -4.53
CA LYS A 54 3.58 -7.78 -5.08
C LYS A 54 3.86 -6.41 -5.71
N ILE A 55 4.61 -5.55 -5.02
CA ILE A 55 5.05 -4.25 -5.53
C ILE A 55 5.76 -4.40 -6.88
N SER A 56 6.74 -5.30 -6.98
CA SER A 56 7.47 -5.52 -8.25
C SER A 56 6.52 -5.83 -9.40
N LEU A 57 5.55 -6.73 -9.17
CA LEU A 57 4.57 -7.14 -10.19
C LEU A 57 3.59 -6.03 -10.57
N GLU A 58 3.29 -5.13 -9.64
CA GLU A 58 2.42 -3.98 -9.91
C GLU A 58 3.18 -2.85 -10.61
N VAL A 59 4.47 -2.67 -10.30
CA VAL A 59 5.34 -1.75 -11.03
C VAL A 59 5.48 -2.21 -12.48
N ASP A 60 5.74 -3.50 -12.72
CA ASP A 60 5.90 -4.05 -14.07
C ASP A 60 4.60 -3.94 -14.89
N ALA A 61 3.45 -4.19 -14.28
CA ALA A 61 2.16 -4.21 -14.98
C ALA A 61 1.51 -2.83 -15.16
N TYR A 62 1.70 -1.91 -14.21
CA TYR A 62 0.95 -0.65 -14.16
C TYR A 62 1.84 0.59 -14.10
N GLY A 63 3.14 0.42 -13.92
CA GLY A 63 4.09 1.50 -13.70
C GLY A 63 4.21 1.91 -12.22
N LYS A 64 5.37 2.48 -11.89
CA LYS A 64 5.77 2.88 -10.52
C LYS A 64 4.86 3.93 -9.86
N ASP A 65 4.21 4.78 -10.67
CA ASP A 65 3.37 5.88 -10.19
C ASP A 65 1.87 5.50 -10.21
N SER A 66 1.57 4.21 -10.34
CA SER A 66 0.19 3.72 -10.35
C SER A 66 -0.41 3.68 -8.94
N ARG A 67 -1.72 3.93 -8.87
CA ARG A 67 -2.53 3.76 -7.63
C ARG A 67 -2.27 2.43 -6.93
N LYS A 68 -2.11 1.34 -7.68
CA LYS A 68 -1.88 -0.01 -7.15
C LYS A 68 -0.55 -0.07 -6.39
N VAL A 69 0.52 0.45 -6.98
CA VAL A 69 1.84 0.56 -6.31
C VAL A 69 1.75 1.43 -5.06
N GLY A 70 1.02 2.56 -5.12
CA GLY A 70 0.77 3.42 -3.96
C GLY A 70 0.16 2.67 -2.79
N LEU A 71 -0.94 1.93 -3.02
CA LEU A 71 -1.55 1.09 -1.97
C LEU A 71 -0.59 0.04 -1.41
N SER A 72 0.17 -0.64 -2.27
CA SER A 72 1.11 -1.67 -1.82
C SER A 72 2.29 -1.09 -1.03
N TYR A 73 2.72 0.15 -1.33
CA TYR A 73 3.67 0.89 -0.48
C TYR A 73 3.10 1.18 0.91
N CYS A 74 1.82 1.56 1.01
CA CYS A 74 1.17 1.73 2.31
C CYS A 74 1.18 0.44 3.14
N VAL A 75 0.92 -0.70 2.50
CA VAL A 75 0.93 -2.02 3.16
C VAL A 75 2.35 -2.38 3.62
N LEU A 76 3.35 -2.20 2.77
CA LEU A 76 4.75 -2.44 3.14
C LEU A 76 5.18 -1.54 4.32
N ALA A 77 4.80 -0.27 4.29
CA ALA A 77 5.11 0.68 5.35
C ALA A 77 4.54 0.25 6.71
N ASP A 78 3.30 -0.23 6.73
CA ASP A 78 2.66 -0.76 7.94
C ASP A 78 3.40 -1.98 8.50
N ILE A 79 3.78 -2.93 7.63
CA ILE A 79 4.59 -4.10 8.01
C ILE A 79 5.94 -3.68 8.62
N LEU A 80 6.64 -2.75 7.97
CA LEU A 80 7.91 -2.21 8.47
C LEU A 80 7.73 -1.48 9.81
N GLY A 81 6.59 -0.81 10.00
CA GLY A 81 6.22 -0.19 11.26
C GLY A 81 6.04 -1.20 12.39
N LEU A 82 5.34 -2.30 12.14
CA LEU A 82 5.21 -3.43 13.07
C LEU A 82 6.57 -4.05 13.41
N LYS A 83 7.50 -4.09 12.44
CA LYS A 83 8.90 -4.50 12.64
C LYS A 83 9.79 -3.46 13.33
N LYS A 84 9.24 -2.30 13.72
CA LYS A 84 9.97 -1.16 14.31
C LYS A 84 11.06 -0.56 13.40
N GLN A 85 10.98 -0.81 12.10
CA GLN A 85 11.86 -0.22 11.10
C GLN A 85 11.36 1.18 10.71
N HIS A 86 11.33 2.09 11.69
CA HIS A 86 10.58 3.34 11.60
C HIS A 86 10.99 4.24 10.42
N LYS A 87 12.30 4.37 10.15
CA LYS A 87 12.80 5.22 9.06
C LYS A 87 12.32 4.75 7.70
N GLU A 88 12.31 3.43 7.46
CA GLU A 88 11.84 2.88 6.19
C GLU A 88 10.32 2.95 6.08
N ALA A 89 9.60 2.64 7.17
CA ALA A 89 8.15 2.75 7.20
C ALA A 89 7.67 4.15 6.77
N GLU A 90 8.23 5.21 7.37
CA GLU A 90 7.87 6.59 7.01
C GLU A 90 8.18 6.95 5.56
N LYS A 91 9.31 6.47 5.02
CA LYS A 91 9.66 6.68 3.61
C LYS A 91 8.59 6.08 2.69
N TYR A 92 8.15 4.86 2.97
CA TYR A 92 7.12 4.19 2.17
C TYR A 92 5.73 4.80 2.37
N PHE A 93 5.37 5.23 3.58
CA PHE A 93 4.12 5.97 3.82
C PHE A 93 4.06 7.27 3.01
N ARG A 94 5.14 8.07 3.04
CA ARG A 94 5.22 9.29 2.23
C ARG A 94 5.14 9.00 0.74
N SER A 95 5.89 8.00 0.27
CA SER A 95 5.85 7.59 -1.14
C SER A 95 4.47 7.12 -1.59
N SER A 96 3.76 6.37 -0.73
CA SER A 96 2.37 5.95 -0.96
C SER A 96 1.45 7.15 -1.13
N LEU A 97 1.49 8.11 -0.21
CA LEU A 97 0.65 9.31 -0.27
C LEU A 97 0.95 10.15 -1.51
N GLU A 98 2.22 10.35 -1.85
CA GLU A 98 2.60 11.09 -3.06
C GLU A 98 2.07 10.44 -4.34
N ILE A 99 2.20 9.11 -4.48
CA ILE A 99 1.67 8.38 -5.63
C ILE A 99 0.14 8.48 -5.68
N LEU A 100 -0.53 8.26 -4.56
CA LEU A 100 -1.99 8.28 -4.50
C LEU A 100 -2.55 9.68 -4.78
N LYS A 101 -1.91 10.76 -4.32
CA LYS A 101 -2.28 12.14 -4.62
C LYS A 101 -2.20 12.47 -6.12
N HIS A 102 -1.14 12.03 -6.79
CA HIS A 102 -0.90 12.39 -8.21
C HIS A 102 -1.57 11.44 -9.20
N SER A 103 -2.02 10.26 -8.75
CA SER A 103 -2.72 9.31 -9.61
C SER A 103 -4.15 9.79 -9.91
N LYS A 104 -4.42 10.13 -11.17
CA LYS A 104 -5.75 10.57 -11.68
C LYS A 104 -6.88 9.55 -11.44
N LYS A 105 -6.55 8.29 -11.14
CA LYS A 105 -7.52 7.20 -10.91
C LYS A 105 -7.67 6.84 -9.42
N THR A 106 -7.04 7.60 -8.52
CA THR A 106 -7.16 7.37 -7.07
C THR A 106 -8.57 7.70 -6.61
N ASP A 107 -9.18 6.73 -5.91
CA ASP A 107 -10.45 6.93 -5.22
C ASP A 107 -10.16 7.62 -3.88
N PRO A 108 -10.95 8.62 -3.45
CA PRO A 108 -10.81 9.23 -2.13
C PRO A 108 -10.71 8.21 -0.98
N ARG A 109 -11.39 7.05 -1.10
CA ARG A 109 -11.34 5.97 -0.10
C ARG A 109 -9.95 5.37 0.07
N ASP A 110 -9.17 5.25 -1.00
CA ASP A 110 -7.82 4.70 -0.95
C ASP A 110 -6.86 5.66 -0.27
N LEU A 111 -7.04 6.95 -0.55
CA LEU A 111 -6.24 8.00 0.03
C LEU A 111 -6.53 8.14 1.53
N ASN A 112 -7.81 8.11 1.91
CA ASN A 112 -8.24 8.08 3.31
C ASN A 112 -7.71 6.85 4.05
N LYS A 113 -7.66 5.69 3.38
CA LYS A 113 -7.05 4.48 3.94
C LYS A 113 -5.56 4.70 4.23
N ALA A 114 -4.81 5.26 3.27
CA ALA A 114 -3.39 5.54 3.46
C ALA A 114 -3.14 6.56 4.58
N PHE A 115 -3.92 7.64 4.66
CA PHE A 115 -3.87 8.60 5.76
C PHE A 115 -4.16 7.94 7.12
N SER A 116 -5.25 7.17 7.21
CA SER A 116 -5.63 6.46 8.44
C SER A 116 -4.54 5.49 8.90
N THR A 117 -4.01 4.66 7.99
CA THR A 117 -2.94 3.71 8.34
C THR A 117 -1.68 4.43 8.80
N TYR A 118 -1.27 5.51 8.12
CA TYR A 118 -0.10 6.26 8.54
C TYR A 118 -0.31 6.98 9.88
N GLY A 119 -1.51 7.52 10.11
CA GLY A 119 -1.91 8.11 11.39
C GLY A 119 -1.82 7.11 12.54
N HIS A 120 -2.40 5.92 12.38
CA HIS A 120 -2.29 4.83 13.36
C HIS A 120 -0.84 4.44 13.65
N TYR A 121 0.00 4.37 12.63
CA TYR A 121 1.43 4.11 12.81
C TYR A 121 2.12 5.22 13.64
N LEU A 122 1.84 6.49 13.35
CA LEU A 122 2.43 7.63 14.07
C LEU A 122 1.99 7.65 15.54
N ASP A 123 0.73 7.32 15.82
CA ASP A 123 0.21 7.18 17.17
C ASP A 123 0.91 6.04 17.94
N GLN A 124 1.09 4.88 17.30
CA GLN A 124 1.83 3.75 17.90
C GLN A 124 3.30 4.10 18.17
N LYS A 125 3.92 4.90 17.29
CA LYS A 125 5.29 5.41 17.46
C LYS A 125 5.36 6.50 18.55
N GLY A 126 4.24 7.12 18.91
CA GLY A 126 4.18 8.28 19.82
C GLY A 126 4.59 9.60 19.17
N ASP A 127 4.62 9.67 17.83
CA ASP A 127 5.07 10.83 17.07
C ASP A 127 3.93 11.83 16.84
N LYS A 128 3.58 12.54 17.91
CA LYS A 128 2.50 13.55 17.90
C LYS A 128 2.74 14.67 16.89
N ALA A 129 4.00 15.05 16.69
CA ALA A 129 4.37 16.09 15.73
C ALA A 129 4.15 15.62 14.29
N GLY A 130 4.56 14.38 13.98
CA GLY A 130 4.26 13.74 12.70
C GLY A 130 2.75 13.62 12.45
N ALA A 131 2.00 13.15 13.46
CA ALA A 131 0.54 12.99 13.34
C ALA A 131 -0.17 14.32 13.05
N LYS A 132 0.26 15.41 13.71
CA LYS A 132 -0.26 16.75 13.41
C LYS A 132 0.02 17.16 11.96
N ARG A 133 1.26 17.00 11.50
CA ARG A 133 1.63 17.32 10.10
C ARG A 133 0.81 16.51 9.09
N LEU A 134 0.61 15.23 9.36
CA LEU A 134 -0.20 14.36 8.49
C LEU A 134 -1.64 14.85 8.39
N ARG A 135 -2.22 15.29 9.51
CA ARG A 135 -3.58 15.83 9.55
C ARG A 135 -3.69 17.19 8.85
N ASP A 136 -2.66 18.02 8.96
CA ASP A 136 -2.58 19.28 8.21
C ASP A 136 -2.51 19.00 6.68
N ASP A 137 -1.72 17.99 6.26
CA ASP A 137 -1.64 17.56 4.86
C ASP A 137 -2.99 16.99 4.34
N GLU A 138 -3.70 16.21 5.16
CA GLU A 138 -5.02 15.66 4.84
C GLU A 138 -6.06 16.78 4.67
N ASN A 139 -6.07 17.77 5.57
CA ASN A 139 -6.97 18.91 5.51
C ASN A 139 -6.70 19.80 4.28
N ALA A 140 -5.43 20.08 3.98
CA ALA A 140 -5.04 20.87 2.82
C ALA A 140 -5.53 20.21 1.52
N LEU A 141 -5.35 18.89 1.40
CA LEU A 141 -5.83 18.14 0.25
C LEU A 141 -7.36 18.17 0.13
N ASN A 142 -8.09 17.97 1.24
CA ASN A 142 -9.55 18.04 1.22
C ASN A 142 -10.04 19.43 0.77
N ALA A 143 -9.35 20.50 1.15
CA ALA A 143 -9.66 21.85 0.69
C ALA A 143 -9.43 22.00 -0.83
N GLU A 144 -8.29 21.54 -1.36
CA GLU A 144 -7.99 21.57 -2.80
C GLU A 144 -9.03 20.79 -3.63
N LEU A 145 -9.50 19.64 -3.13
CA LEU A 145 -10.53 18.84 -3.80
C LEU A 145 -11.89 19.53 -3.81
N VAL A 146 -12.28 20.19 -2.71
CA VAL A 146 -13.53 20.95 -2.62
C VAL A 146 -13.50 22.17 -3.55
N ASP A 147 -12.39 22.92 -3.56
CA ASP A 147 -12.22 24.09 -4.43
C ASP A 147 -12.16 23.70 -5.92
N GLY A 148 -11.53 22.57 -6.24
CA GLY A 148 -11.49 22.01 -7.60
C GLY A 148 -12.85 21.51 -8.11
N LEU A 149 -13.79 21.17 -7.23
CA LEU A 149 -15.18 20.87 -7.57
C LEU A 149 -15.98 22.16 -7.78
N ALA A 150 -15.80 23.17 -6.91
CA ALA A 150 -16.47 24.46 -7.03
C ALA A 150 -16.05 25.26 -8.29
N GLY A 151 -14.83 25.05 -8.78
CA GLY A 151 -14.31 25.67 -10.01
C GLY A 151 -14.77 25.01 -11.31
N LYS A 152 -15.41 23.82 -11.27
CA LYS A 152 -15.94 23.13 -12.45
C LYS A 152 -17.41 23.45 -12.76
N ASP A 153 -18.11 24.08 -11.83
CA ASP A 153 -19.51 24.51 -11.97
C ASP A 153 -19.64 25.99 -12.40
N ARG A 154 -18.60 26.60 -12.96
CA ARG A 154 -18.59 27.96 -13.54
C ARG A 154 -18.15 27.94 -14.99
#